data_AF-A0A1Q3PAC9-F1
#
_entry.id   AF-A0A1Q3PAC9-F1
#
_cell.length_a   1.000
_cell.length_b   1.000
_cell.length_c   1.000
_cell.angle_alpha   90.00
_cell.angle_beta   90.00
_cell.angle_gamma   90.00
#
_symmetry.space_group_name_H-M   'P 1'
#
loop_
_entity.id
_entity.type
_entity.pdbx_description
1 polymer ?
#
loop_
_entity_poly.entity_id
_entity_poly.type
_entity_poly.pdbx_seq_one_letter_code
_entity_poly.pdbx_strand_id
1 'polypeptide(L)'
;MMHSLDYLRNEIQTYFPDSRELQLSPAFDGQPRYNFYFEIAPDQRHLLYLNWDGDIDGFTLKCLEFPDAVLLKELTEAYTEKGSKMFNIGQPVATLSFVYQGEDNLRVRNYKGKTHIDSHEISARNLMYAVNPFE
;
A
#
# COMPACT_ATOMS: atom_id res chain seq x y z
N MET A 1 -6.83 -0.50 15.73
CA MET A 1 -7.62 -1.08 14.63
C MET A 1 -8.13 -0.04 13.65
N MET A 2 -9.22 0.73 13.88
CA MET A 2 -9.59 1.85 12.96
C MET A 2 -8.50 2.93 12.94
N HIS A 3 -7.99 3.30 14.12
CA HIS A 3 -6.99 4.36 14.25
C HIS A 3 -5.68 4.11 13.47
N SER A 4 -5.17 2.87 13.44
CA SER A 4 -3.89 2.53 12.78
C SER A 4 -4.03 2.53 11.26
N LEU A 5 -5.12 1.98 10.73
CA LEU A 5 -5.40 1.99 9.30
C LEU A 5 -5.71 3.40 8.80
N ASP A 6 -6.53 4.16 9.53
CA ASP A 6 -6.88 5.54 9.16
C ASP A 6 -5.64 6.46 9.21
N TYR A 7 -4.77 6.26 10.21
CA TYR A 7 -3.45 6.90 10.24
C TYR A 7 -2.65 6.58 8.97
N LEU A 8 -2.46 5.30 8.62
CA LEU A 8 -1.68 4.91 7.45
C LEU A 8 -2.29 5.45 6.13
N ARG A 9 -3.62 5.49 6.01
CA ARG A 9 -4.30 6.11 4.87
C ARG A 9 -3.99 7.60 4.77
N ASN A 10 -4.07 8.32 5.89
CA ASN A 10 -3.75 9.74 5.93
C ASN A 10 -2.29 9.99 5.56
N GLU A 11 -1.37 9.16 6.02
CA GLU A 11 0.04 9.24 5.67
C GLU A 11 0.30 8.98 4.18
N ILE A 12 -0.39 7.99 3.59
CA ILE A 12 -0.32 7.72 2.14
C ILE A 12 -0.82 8.95 1.37
N GLN A 13 -1.97 9.51 1.74
CA GLN A 13 -2.53 10.68 1.08
C GLN A 13 -1.66 11.93 1.26
N THR A 14 -1.06 12.10 2.43
CA THR A 14 -0.18 13.25 2.73
C THR A 14 1.10 13.18 1.90
N TYR A 15 1.68 11.99 1.75
CA TYR A 15 2.90 11.79 0.97
C TYR A 15 2.65 11.76 -0.54
N PHE A 16 1.52 11.17 -0.97
CA PHE A 16 1.06 11.10 -2.36
C PHE A 16 -0.28 11.84 -2.49
N PRO A 17 -0.27 13.17 -2.70
CA PRO A 17 -1.50 13.98 -2.70
C PRO A 17 -2.53 13.59 -3.76
N ASP A 18 -2.09 13.03 -4.88
CA ASP A 18 -2.95 12.57 -5.97
C ASP A 18 -3.40 11.11 -5.81
N SER A 19 -3.00 10.46 -4.71
CA SER A 19 -3.35 9.06 -4.49
C SER A 19 -4.83 8.87 -4.20
N ARG A 20 -5.32 7.67 -4.52
CA ARG A 20 -6.71 7.27 -4.29
C ARG A 20 -6.79 5.80 -3.92
N GLU A 21 -7.48 5.50 -2.82
CA GLU A 21 -7.82 4.13 -2.43
C GLU A 21 -8.86 3.54 -3.39
N LEU A 22 -8.54 2.40 -3.99
CA LEU A 22 -9.44 1.68 -4.88
C LEU A 22 -10.54 1.00 -4.07
N GLN A 23 -11.79 1.15 -4.51
CA GLN A 23 -12.96 0.60 -3.83
C GLN A 23 -13.40 -0.71 -4.49
N LEU A 24 -13.69 -1.72 -3.68
CA LEU A 24 -14.36 -2.94 -4.14
C LEU A 24 -15.86 -2.68 -4.37
N SER A 25 -16.51 -3.52 -5.16
CA SER A 25 -17.97 -3.46 -5.27
C SER A 25 -18.65 -3.71 -3.91
N PRO A 26 -19.87 -3.19 -3.72
CA PRO A 26 -20.68 -3.42 -2.53
C PRO A 26 -20.93 -4.92 -2.21
N ALA A 27 -20.78 -5.80 -3.20
CA ALA A 27 -20.86 -7.25 -3.01
C ALA A 27 -19.80 -7.79 -2.02
N PHE A 28 -18.71 -7.04 -1.81
CA PHE A 28 -17.63 -7.37 -0.87
C PHE A 28 -17.60 -6.45 0.36
N ASP A 29 -18.65 -5.66 0.61
CA ASP A 29 -18.71 -4.67 1.70
C ASP A 29 -18.96 -5.29 3.08
N GLY A 30 -19.49 -6.51 3.13
CA GLY A 30 -19.79 -7.23 4.39
C GLY A 30 -18.67 -8.14 4.91
N GLN A 31 -17.51 -8.21 4.24
CA GLN A 31 -16.40 -9.09 4.62
C GLN A 31 -15.24 -8.29 5.25
N PRO A 32 -14.58 -8.80 6.31
CA PRO A 32 -13.38 -8.18 6.85
C PRO A 32 -12.32 -7.97 5.75
N ARG A 33 -11.93 -6.71 5.55
CA ARG A 33 -10.94 -6.32 4.54
C ARG A 33 -9.57 -6.23 5.19
N TYR A 34 -8.63 -6.95 4.59
CA TYR A 34 -7.24 -7.00 5.01
C TYR A 34 -6.30 -6.48 3.92
N ASN A 35 -6.82 -6.12 2.74
CA ASN A 35 -6.02 -5.73 1.58
C ASN A 35 -6.60 -4.46 0.99
N PHE A 36 -5.78 -3.43 0.89
CA PHE A 36 -6.12 -2.11 0.39
C PHE A 36 -5.16 -1.74 -0.72
N TYR A 37 -5.68 -1.17 -1.80
CA TYR A 37 -4.90 -0.84 -2.99
C TYR A 37 -5.06 0.66 -3.24
N PHE A 38 -3.96 1.33 -3.57
CA PHE A 38 -3.95 2.76 -3.82
C PHE A 38 -3.26 3.04 -5.15
N GLU A 39 -3.98 3.71 -6.03
CA GLU A 39 -3.38 4.40 -7.16
C GLU A 39 -2.54 5.54 -6.59
N ILE A 40 -1.26 5.62 -6.95
CA ILE A 40 -0.32 6.61 -6.36
C ILE A 40 -0.51 7.98 -7.01
N ALA A 41 -0.65 7.98 -8.33
CA ALA A 41 -0.97 9.14 -9.17
C ALA A 41 -1.52 8.64 -10.52
N PRO A 42 -2.24 9.50 -11.27
CA PRO A 42 -2.75 9.15 -12.60
C PRO A 42 -1.64 8.77 -13.58
N ASP A 43 -1.97 7.88 -14.52
CA ASP A 43 -1.11 7.45 -15.63
C ASP A 43 0.26 6.90 -15.18
N GLN A 44 0.34 6.38 -13.95
CA GLN A 44 1.50 5.68 -13.44
C GLN A 44 1.37 4.17 -13.64
N ARG A 45 2.51 3.49 -13.67
CA ARG A 45 2.59 2.02 -13.69
C ARG A 45 2.77 1.40 -12.30
N HIS A 46 2.66 2.21 -11.25
CA HIS A 46 2.90 1.79 -9.86
C HIS A 46 1.63 1.88 -9.03
N LEU A 47 1.42 0.87 -8.18
CA LEU A 47 0.29 0.75 -7.27
C LEU A 47 0.81 0.45 -5.87
N LEU A 48 0.29 1.12 -4.84
CA LEU A 48 0.55 0.72 -3.47
C LEU A 48 -0.44 -0.36 -3.04
N TYR A 49 0.08 -1.35 -2.33
CA TYR A 49 -0.70 -2.41 -1.70
C TYR A 49 -0.39 -2.40 -0.20
N LEU A 50 -1.41 -2.12 0.60
CA LEU A 50 -1.36 -2.21 2.06
C LEU A 50 -2.15 -3.44 2.49
N ASN A 51 -1.47 -4.33 3.20
CA ASN A 51 -2.11 -5.46 3.86
C ASN A 51 -2.03 -5.29 5.37
N TRP A 52 -3.14 -5.59 6.03
CA TRP A 52 -3.22 -5.77 7.47
C TRP A 52 -3.31 -7.27 7.76
N ASP A 53 -2.41 -7.81 8.59
CA ASP A 53 -2.35 -9.25 8.88
C ASP A 53 -3.46 -9.73 9.84
N GLY A 54 -4.25 -8.80 10.38
CA GLY A 54 -5.40 -9.07 11.26
C GLY A 54 -5.01 -9.28 12.72
N ASP A 55 -3.73 -9.17 13.09
CA ASP A 55 -3.23 -9.42 14.44
C ASP A 55 -2.20 -8.34 14.86
N ILE A 56 -2.24 -7.90 16.13
CA ILE A 56 -1.26 -6.96 16.74
C ILE A 56 -0.91 -5.71 15.88
N ASP A 57 -1.88 -5.16 15.13
CA ASP A 57 -1.66 -4.02 14.20
C ASP A 57 -0.41 -4.20 13.29
N GLY A 58 -0.23 -5.43 12.76
CA GLY A 58 0.84 -5.77 11.83
C GLY A 58 0.47 -5.45 10.38
N PHE A 59 1.38 -4.81 9.65
CA PHE A 59 1.14 -4.36 8.29
C PHE A 59 2.24 -4.79 7.33
N THR A 60 1.87 -4.96 6.08
CA THR A 60 2.80 -5.06 4.95
C THR A 60 2.41 -4.05 3.88
N LEU A 61 3.31 -3.12 3.59
CA LEU A 61 3.18 -2.16 2.49
C LEU A 61 4.09 -2.57 1.35
N LYS A 62 3.55 -2.63 0.14
CA LYS A 62 4.30 -2.92 -1.09
C LYS A 62 4.08 -1.82 -2.11
N CYS A 63 5.11 -1.53 -2.88
CA CYS A 63 4.97 -0.86 -4.16
C CYS A 63 5.05 -1.92 -5.26
N LEU A 64 3.97 -2.06 -6.03
CA LEU A 64 3.85 -2.97 -7.15
C LEU A 64 4.10 -2.19 -8.44
N GLU A 65 4.98 -2.71 -9.29
CA GLU A 65 5.22 -2.22 -10.64
C GLU A 65 4.52 -3.12 -11.66
N PHE A 66 3.84 -2.48 -12.61
CA PHE A 66 3.15 -3.12 -13.73
C PHE A 66 3.92 -2.87 -15.03
N PRO A 67 3.72 -3.70 -16.07
CA PRO A 67 4.37 -3.51 -17.37
C PRO A 67 4.28 -2.09 -17.93
N ASP A 68 3.08 -1.49 -17.86
CA ASP A 68 2.81 -0.12 -18.28
C ASP A 68 1.59 0.46 -17.56
N ALA A 69 1.40 1.77 -17.71
CA ALA A 69 0.32 2.53 -17.07
C ALA A 69 -1.05 2.24 -17.67
N VAL A 70 -1.12 1.89 -18.97
CA VAL A 70 -2.38 1.59 -19.65
C VAL A 70 -2.99 0.32 -19.07
N LEU A 71 -2.17 -0.72 -18.92
CA LEU A 71 -2.58 -1.96 -18.27
C LEU A 71 -3.02 -1.72 -16.84
N LEU A 72 -2.24 -0.98 -16.03
CA LEU A 72 -2.66 -0.71 -14.64
C LEU A 72 -4.01 0.01 -14.58
N LYS A 73 -4.24 0.98 -15.47
CA LYS A 73 -5.53 1.68 -15.57
C LYS A 73 -6.68 0.71 -15.86
N GLU A 74 -6.53 -0.17 -16.85
CA GLU A 74 -7.55 -1.18 -17.19
C GLU A 74 -7.85 -2.12 -16.01
N LEU A 75 -6.82 -2.54 -15.27
CA LEU A 75 -6.99 -3.40 -14.09
C LEU A 75 -7.70 -2.68 -12.94
N THR A 76 -7.36 -1.41 -12.71
CA THR A 76 -7.99 -0.55 -11.71
C THR A 76 -9.46 -0.29 -12.03
N GLU A 77 -9.79 0.01 -13.28
CA GLU A 77 -11.18 0.20 -13.73
C GLU A 77 -12.02 -1.09 -13.54
N ALA A 78 -11.41 -2.25 -13.78
CA ALA A 78 -12.06 -3.54 -13.60
C ALA A 78 -12.09 -4.04 -12.14
N TYR A 79 -11.41 -3.37 -11.21
CA TYR A 79 -11.23 -3.83 -9.83
C TYR A 79 -12.55 -4.05 -9.08
N THR A 80 -13.50 -3.13 -9.27
CA THR A 80 -14.83 -3.18 -8.65
C THR A 80 -15.56 -4.49 -8.97
N GLU A 81 -15.39 -5.01 -10.19
CA GLU A 81 -16.11 -6.19 -10.69
C GLU A 81 -15.29 -7.49 -10.53
N LYS A 82 -13.98 -7.44 -10.80
CA LYS A 82 -13.12 -8.63 -10.89
C LYS A 82 -12.32 -8.88 -9.60
N GLY A 83 -12.27 -7.90 -8.70
CA GLY A 83 -11.56 -7.98 -7.44
C GLY A 83 -10.03 -8.01 -7.57
N SER A 84 -9.36 -8.31 -6.46
CA SER A 84 -7.91 -8.13 -6.29
C SER A 84 -7.02 -9.10 -7.07
N LYS A 85 -7.55 -10.23 -7.56
CA LYS A 85 -6.74 -11.22 -8.30
C LYS A 85 -6.10 -10.64 -9.56
N MET A 86 -6.69 -9.58 -10.12
CA MET A 86 -6.20 -8.87 -11.29
C MET A 86 -4.80 -8.26 -11.06
N PHE A 87 -4.47 -7.88 -9.82
CA PHE A 87 -3.20 -7.24 -9.49
C PHE A 87 -2.04 -8.22 -9.29
N ASN A 88 -2.27 -9.54 -9.36
CA ASN A 88 -1.22 -10.56 -9.19
C ASN A 88 -0.12 -10.50 -10.26
N ILE A 89 -0.35 -9.83 -11.39
CA ILE A 89 0.66 -9.59 -12.42
C ILE A 89 1.71 -8.55 -11.98
N GLY A 90 1.35 -7.65 -11.06
CA GLY A 90 2.25 -6.63 -10.55
C GLY A 90 3.41 -7.23 -9.76
N GLN A 91 4.62 -6.73 -10.00
CA GLN A 91 5.84 -7.20 -9.33
C GLN A 91 6.23 -6.24 -8.20
N PRO A 92 6.52 -6.73 -6.98
CA PRO A 92 6.93 -5.85 -5.90
C PRO A 92 8.34 -5.31 -6.14
N VAL A 93 8.46 -3.99 -6.28
CA VAL A 93 9.76 -3.28 -6.33
C VAL A 93 10.25 -2.84 -4.95
N ALA A 94 9.30 -2.67 -4.02
CA ALA A 94 9.57 -2.48 -2.61
C ALA A 94 8.54 -3.26 -1.77
N THR A 95 8.97 -3.80 -0.64
CA THR A 95 8.13 -4.49 0.35
C THR A 95 8.66 -4.20 1.74
N LEU A 96 7.79 -3.68 2.59
CA LEU A 96 8.08 -3.34 3.97
C LEU A 96 7.03 -3.97 4.87
N SER A 97 7.45 -4.78 5.84
CA SER A 97 6.57 -5.31 6.89
C SER A 97 6.93 -4.67 8.22
N PHE A 98 5.92 -4.21 8.96
CA PHE A 98 6.11 -3.43 10.18
C PHE A 98 4.95 -3.65 11.17
N VAL A 99 5.16 -3.22 12.41
CA VAL A 99 4.15 -3.16 13.47
C VAL A 99 3.87 -1.71 13.79
N TYR A 100 2.61 -1.32 13.78
CA TYR A 100 2.23 0.01 14.27
C TYR A 100 2.31 0.03 15.81
N GLN A 101 3.13 0.92 16.37
CA GLN A 101 3.25 1.12 17.82
C GLN A 101 2.77 2.50 18.28
N GLY A 102 2.48 3.40 17.34
CA GLY A 102 2.03 4.75 17.56
C GLY A 102 2.29 5.61 16.32
N GLU A 103 1.77 6.83 16.33
CA GLU A 103 2.09 7.81 15.29
C GLU A 103 3.61 8.05 15.25
N ASP A 104 4.17 7.97 14.05
CA ASP A 104 5.62 8.01 13.78
C ASP A 104 6.50 7.02 14.55
N ASN A 105 5.89 6.01 15.17
CA ASN A 105 6.59 4.92 15.83
C ASN A 105 6.17 3.58 15.22
N LEU A 106 6.84 3.23 14.11
CA LEU A 106 6.59 1.98 13.38
C LEU A 106 7.81 1.08 13.50
N ARG A 107 7.61 -0.13 14.06
CA ARG A 107 8.69 -1.10 14.20
C ARG A 107 8.81 -1.96 12.94
N VAL A 108 9.88 -1.77 12.19
CA VAL A 108 10.21 -2.56 10.99
C VAL A 108 10.53 -4.00 11.39
N ARG A 109 9.89 -4.95 10.71
CA ARG A 109 10.18 -6.38 10.81
C ARG A 109 11.04 -6.87 9.66
N ASN A 110 10.76 -6.39 8.45
CA ASN A 110 11.48 -6.79 7.25
C ASN A 110 11.36 -5.71 6.18
N TYR A 111 12.40 -5.54 5.38
CA TYR A 111 12.39 -4.68 4.20
C TYR A 111 13.13 -5.31 3.03
N LYS A 112 12.55 -5.16 1.84
CA LYS A 112 13.16 -5.51 0.56
C LYS A 112 12.84 -4.42 -0.45
N GLY A 113 13.86 -3.72 -0.93
CA GLY A 113 13.73 -2.67 -1.93
C GLY A 113 15.09 -2.06 -2.24
N LYS A 114 15.12 -0.98 -3.03
CA LYS A 114 16.38 -0.31 -3.42
C LYS A 114 16.95 0.59 -2.33
N THR A 115 16.07 1.21 -1.53
CA THR A 115 16.45 2.14 -0.48
C THR A 115 17.05 1.39 0.70
N HIS A 116 17.88 2.03 1.51
CA HIS A 116 18.35 1.43 2.76
C HIS A 116 17.48 1.89 3.94
N ILE A 117 17.16 0.97 4.85
CA ILE A 117 16.51 1.29 6.12
C ILE A 117 17.46 0.87 7.24
N ASP A 118 18.13 1.85 7.84
CA ASP A 118 19.13 1.65 8.91
C ASP A 118 18.52 1.37 10.28
N SER A 119 17.21 1.59 10.44
CA SER A 119 16.54 1.59 11.75
C SER A 119 15.47 0.51 11.87
N HIS A 120 15.40 -0.08 13.07
CA HIS A 120 14.31 -0.98 13.45
C HIS A 120 13.02 -0.21 13.76
N GLU A 121 13.10 1.10 13.97
CA GLU A 121 11.96 2.01 14.16
C GLU A 121 12.00 3.12 13.11
N ILE A 122 10.88 3.38 12.45
CA ILE A 122 10.77 4.40 11.41
C ILE A 122 9.50 5.23 11.59
N SER A 123 9.57 6.49 11.13
CA SER A 123 8.40 7.35 10.96
C SER A 123 7.55 6.90 9.76
N ALA A 124 6.30 7.37 9.69
CA ALA A 124 5.47 7.09 8.51
C ALA A 124 6.04 7.73 7.25
N ARG A 125 6.63 8.92 7.36
CA ARG A 125 7.32 9.56 6.23
C ARG A 125 8.47 8.71 5.68
N ASN A 126 9.31 8.15 6.54
CA ASN A 126 10.42 7.28 6.11
C ASN A 126 9.89 5.97 5.52
N LEU A 127 8.77 5.46 6.05
CA LEU A 127 8.06 4.34 5.47
C LEU A 127 7.58 4.63 4.04
N MET A 128 6.97 5.80 3.79
CA MET A 128 6.52 6.20 2.45
C MET A 128 7.70 6.38 1.50
N TYR A 129 8.78 7.02 1.96
CA TYR A 129 10.01 7.16 1.19
C TYR A 129 10.58 5.79 0.75
N ALA A 130 10.59 4.81 1.65
CA ALA A 130 11.12 3.48 1.38
C ALA A 130 10.32 2.67 0.33
N VAL A 131 9.06 3.04 0.09
CA VAL A 131 8.19 2.42 -0.93
C VAL A 131 7.88 3.35 -2.09
N ASN A 132 8.48 4.55 -2.14
CA ASN A 132 8.25 5.52 -3.20
C ASN A 132 8.92 5.05 -4.49
N PRO A 133 8.18 4.82 -5.59
CA PRO A 133 8.77 4.39 -6.86
C PRO A 133 9.50 5.50 -7.63
N PHE A 134 9.40 6.76 -7.16
CA PHE A 134 9.96 7.92 -7.85
C PHE A 134 11.31 8.39 -7.30
N GLU A 135 11.86 7.69 -6.31
CA GLU A 135 13.13 7.98 -5.65
C GLU A 135 14.20 6.93 -5.96
#